data_AF-A0A2X2K3J3-F1
#
_entry.id   AF-A0A2X2K3J3-F1
#
_cell.length_a   1.000
_cell.length_b   1.000
_cell.length_c   1.000
_cell.angle_alpha   90.00
_cell.angle_beta   90.00
_cell.angle_gamma   90.00
#
_symmetry.space_group_name_H-M   'P 1'
#
loop_
_entity.id
_entity.type
_entity.pdbx_description
1 polymer ?
#
loop_
_entity_poly.entity_id
_entity_poly.type
_entity_poly.pdbx_seq_one_letter_code
_entity_poly.pdbx_strand_id
1 'polypeptide(L)'
;MSVKLSQLGAEFDLELAYQNLREILLKANTYNNMHINIDTEKYASLQQIVQVLDRLKGEFRNVGTVIQAYLYDSHELVDKYQDLRLRLVKGAYKENESIAFQSKEDVDANYIKIIEQRLLNARNFTSIATHDHRIINHVKQFMKENHIEKDRMEFQMLYGFRSELAEEIANEGYNFTIYVPYGDDWFAYFMRRLAERPQNLSLAAKEFVKPAGLKRVGIIAALGATVMLCLSTIKKLCRK
;
A
#
# COMPACT_ATOMS: atom_id res chain seq x y z
N MET A 1 -3.49 9.60 6.22
CA MET A 1 -2.37 10.01 5.35
C MET A 1 -1.18 9.10 5.61
N SER A 2 -0.36 8.78 4.60
CA SER A 2 0.89 8.04 4.78
C SER A 2 2.08 8.97 4.51
N VAL A 3 3.14 8.88 5.32
CA VAL A 3 4.35 9.70 5.19
C VAL A 3 5.59 8.84 5.29
N LYS A 4 6.67 9.22 4.62
CA LYS A 4 7.99 8.57 4.75
C LYS A 4 8.89 9.42 5.61
N LEU A 5 9.59 8.80 6.55
CA LEU A 5 10.45 9.54 7.47
C LEU A 5 11.68 10.13 6.75
N SER A 6 12.20 9.46 5.72
CA SER A 6 13.25 10.01 4.84
C SER A 6 12.85 11.37 4.24
N GLN A 7 11.61 11.48 3.77
CA GLN A 7 11.06 12.72 3.17
C GLN A 7 10.81 13.83 4.19
N LEU A 8 10.87 13.50 5.48
CA LEU A 8 10.80 14.48 6.58
C LEU A 8 12.19 14.88 7.10
N GLY A 9 13.26 14.33 6.53
CA GLY A 9 14.64 14.73 6.83
C GLY A 9 15.47 13.70 7.60
N ALA A 10 14.98 12.48 7.85
CA ALA A 10 15.69 11.51 8.68
C ALA A 10 17.01 10.97 8.10
N GLU A 11 17.25 11.18 6.80
CA GLU A 11 18.54 10.88 6.18
C GLU A 11 19.63 11.90 6.58
N PHE A 12 19.24 13.07 7.08
CA PHE A 12 20.13 14.15 7.48
C PHE A 12 20.14 14.37 8.99
N ASP A 13 18.96 14.49 9.60
CA ASP A 13 18.78 14.73 11.02
C ASP A 13 17.47 14.09 11.51
N LEU A 14 17.58 13.16 12.46
CA LEU A 14 16.44 12.46 13.02
C LEU A 14 15.55 13.39 13.88
N GLU A 15 16.13 14.41 14.51
CA GLU A 15 15.37 15.38 15.30
C GLU A 15 14.55 16.29 14.39
N LEU A 16 15.10 16.71 13.24
CA LEU A 16 14.36 17.44 12.22
C LEU A 16 13.15 16.61 11.73
N ALA A 17 13.35 15.34 11.43
CA ALA A 17 12.26 14.45 11.01
C ALA A 17 11.18 14.27 12.09
N TYR A 18 11.59 14.16 13.36
CA TYR A 18 10.69 14.13 14.50
C TYR A 18 9.86 15.42 14.59
N GLN A 19 10.49 16.59 14.51
CA GLN A 19 9.80 17.89 14.60
C GLN A 19 8.80 18.08 13.47
N ASN A 20 9.21 17.78 12.23
CA ASN A 20 8.33 17.84 11.05
C ASN A 20 7.14 16.89 11.18
N LEU A 21 7.36 15.65 11.62
CA LEU A 21 6.27 14.69 11.82
C LEU A 21 5.33 15.12 12.95
N ARG A 22 5.87 15.67 14.04
CA ARG A 22 5.08 16.19 15.15
C ARG A 22 4.20 17.36 14.71
N GLU A 23 4.70 18.28 13.90
CA GLU A 23 3.89 19.38 13.33
C GLU A 23 2.74 18.86 12.47
N ILE A 24 3.01 17.87 11.62
CA ILE A 24 1.98 17.19 10.81
C ILE A 24 0.92 16.55 11.72
N LEU A 25 1.32 15.87 12.79
CA LEU A 25 0.41 15.22 13.74
C LEU A 25 -0.45 16.23 14.50
N LEU A 26 0.13 17.35 14.94
CA LEU A 26 -0.60 18.45 15.57
C LEU A 26 -1.66 19.00 14.63
N LYS A 27 -1.32 19.22 13.35
CA LYS A 27 -2.29 19.67 12.36
C LYS A 27 -3.36 18.61 12.09
N ALA A 28 -2.98 17.33 11.98
CA ALA A 28 -3.90 16.23 11.74
C ALA A 28 -4.92 16.04 12.87
N ASN A 29 -4.54 16.33 14.13
CA ASN A 29 -5.47 16.33 15.27
C ASN A 29 -6.62 17.32 15.11
N THR A 30 -6.37 18.46 14.45
CA THR A 30 -7.42 19.47 14.17
C THR A 30 -8.48 18.97 13.16
N TYR A 31 -8.22 17.87 12.46
CA TYR A 31 -9.13 17.24 11.51
C TYR A 31 -9.66 15.90 12.03
N ASN A 32 -10.40 15.94 13.14
CA ASN A 32 -11.01 14.77 13.77
C ASN A 32 -10.01 13.63 14.04
N ASN A 33 -8.83 13.96 14.55
CA ASN A 33 -7.75 12.98 14.79
C ASN A 33 -7.39 12.17 13.54
N MET A 34 -7.31 12.82 12.38
CA MET A 34 -6.94 12.18 11.12
C MET A 34 -5.68 11.33 11.32
N HIS A 35 -5.75 10.05 10.93
CA HIS A 35 -4.66 9.12 11.13
C HIS A 35 -3.46 9.42 10.22
N ILE A 36 -2.27 9.45 10.81
CA ILE A 36 -0.98 9.55 10.13
C ILE A 36 -0.24 8.21 10.27
N ASN A 37 0.03 7.56 9.15
CA ASN A 37 0.75 6.31 9.08
C ASN A 37 2.20 6.58 8.63
N ILE A 38 3.18 6.17 9.42
CA ILE A 38 4.59 6.21 9.03
C ILE A 38 4.86 4.98 8.14
N ASP A 39 5.16 5.21 6.88
CA ASP A 39 5.51 4.14 5.96
C ASP A 39 6.93 3.65 6.22
N THR A 40 7.09 2.32 6.32
CA THR A 40 8.41 1.70 6.43
C THR A 40 9.14 1.69 5.10
N GLU A 41 10.44 1.89 5.18
CA GLU A 41 11.35 1.93 4.03
C GLU A 41 12.24 0.68 4.06
N LYS A 42 13.51 0.80 3.66
CA LYS A 42 14.49 -0.28 3.79
C LYS A 42 14.75 -0.60 5.27
N TYR A 43 15.25 -1.79 5.56
CA TYR A 43 15.53 -2.23 6.93
C TYR A 43 16.46 -1.27 7.69
N ALA A 44 17.43 -0.65 7.01
CA ALA A 44 18.35 0.33 7.61
C ALA A 44 17.63 1.52 8.28
N SER A 45 16.42 1.87 7.85
CA SER A 45 15.61 2.96 8.40
C SER A 45 14.68 2.51 9.53
N LEU A 46 14.55 1.19 9.79
CA LEU A 46 13.60 0.66 10.76
C LEU A 46 13.84 1.21 12.17
N GLN A 47 15.12 1.27 12.58
CA GLN A 47 15.46 1.76 13.91
C GLN A 47 15.13 3.24 14.09
N GLN A 48 15.34 4.07 13.06
CA GLN A 48 14.96 5.49 13.08
C GLN A 48 13.44 5.65 13.21
N ILE A 49 12.66 4.86 12.46
CA ILE A 49 11.20 4.86 12.53
C ILE A 49 10.73 4.45 13.92
N VAL A 50 11.30 3.38 14.49
CA VAL A 50 10.96 2.90 15.84
C VAL A 50 11.25 3.97 16.89
N GLN A 51 12.41 4.62 16.84
CA GLN A 51 12.76 5.69 17.78
C GLN A 51 11.79 6.87 17.71
N VAL A 52 11.46 7.33 16.50
CA VAL A 52 10.51 8.43 16.32
C VAL A 52 9.10 8.03 16.77
N LEU A 53 8.64 6.83 16.43
CA LEU A 53 7.33 6.33 16.83
C LEU A 53 7.21 6.18 18.35
N ASP A 54 8.24 5.66 19.02
CA ASP A 54 8.28 5.49 20.48
C ASP A 54 8.19 6.83 21.23
N ARG A 55 8.77 7.90 20.67
CA ARG A 55 8.61 9.26 21.21
C ARG A 55 7.19 9.79 21.02
N LEU A 56 6.62 9.60 19.83
CA LEU A 56 5.33 10.18 19.46
C LEU A 56 4.13 9.44 20.07
N LYS A 57 4.22 8.13 20.32
CA LYS A 57 3.09 7.32 20.81
C LYS A 57 2.58 7.73 22.19
N GLY A 58 3.39 8.42 22.98
CA GLY A 58 2.99 8.96 24.30
C GLY A 58 2.17 10.26 24.18
N GLU A 59 2.34 10.99 23.08
CA GLU A 59 1.68 12.28 22.84
C GLU A 59 0.48 12.14 21.90
N PHE A 60 0.52 11.21 20.94
CA PHE A 60 -0.46 11.08 19.87
C PHE A 60 -1.11 9.70 19.84
N ARG A 61 -2.44 9.66 19.66
CA ARG A 61 -3.21 8.43 19.45
C ARG A 61 -3.53 8.14 17.98
N ASN A 62 -3.38 9.13 17.11
CA ASN A 62 -3.64 9.06 15.67
C ASN A 62 -2.39 8.77 14.83
N VAL A 63 -1.32 8.26 15.44
CA VAL A 63 -0.10 7.82 14.75
C VAL A 63 -0.02 6.30 14.69
N GLY A 64 0.55 5.78 13.59
CA GLY A 64 0.76 4.36 13.38
C GLY A 64 1.96 4.11 12.48
N THR A 65 2.28 2.84 12.25
CA THR A 65 3.38 2.46 11.35
C THR A 65 3.04 1.21 10.56
N VAL A 66 3.86 0.94 9.55
CA VAL A 66 3.83 -0.28 8.78
C VAL A 66 4.70 -1.36 9.44
N ILE A 67 4.25 -2.62 9.43
CA ILE A 67 5.06 -3.80 9.78
C ILE A 67 5.22 -4.67 8.53
N GLN A 68 6.45 -5.05 8.23
CA GLN A 68 6.81 -5.82 7.05
C GLN A 68 7.03 -7.30 7.41
N ALA A 69 6.17 -8.19 6.91
CA ALA A 69 6.15 -9.62 7.24
C ALA A 69 7.37 -10.41 6.74
N TYR A 70 8.10 -9.92 5.75
CA TYR A 70 9.34 -10.55 5.32
C TYR A 70 10.48 -10.45 6.34
N LEU A 71 10.39 -9.63 7.40
CA LEU A 71 11.43 -9.50 8.42
C LEU A 71 11.22 -10.50 9.54
N TYR A 72 12.30 -11.05 10.08
CA TYR A 72 12.25 -11.95 11.23
C TYR A 72 11.63 -11.29 12.46
N ASP A 73 11.98 -10.03 12.72
CA ASP A 73 11.55 -9.29 13.92
C ASP A 73 10.10 -8.74 13.83
N SER A 74 9.38 -9.05 12.75
CA SER A 74 8.03 -8.53 12.52
C SER A 74 7.04 -8.89 13.63
N HIS A 75 7.16 -10.08 14.23
CA HIS A 75 6.34 -10.51 15.37
C HIS A 75 6.55 -9.65 16.61
N GLU A 76 7.80 -9.29 16.91
CA GLU A 76 8.13 -8.48 18.09
C GLU A 76 7.55 -7.07 17.98
N LEU A 77 7.57 -6.50 16.77
CA LEU A 77 6.98 -5.19 16.52
C LEU A 77 5.44 -5.21 16.63
N VAL A 78 4.79 -6.31 16.21
CA VAL A 78 3.34 -6.48 16.39
C VAL A 78 2.97 -6.51 17.89
N ASP A 79 3.75 -7.22 18.72
CA ASP A 79 3.52 -7.27 20.16
C ASP A 79 3.84 -5.94 20.86
N LYS A 80 4.91 -5.25 20.43
CA LYS A 80 5.32 -3.97 21.02
C LYS A 80 4.28 -2.86 20.87
N TYR A 81 3.50 -2.86 19.77
CA TYR A 81 2.62 -1.74 19.39
C TYR A 81 1.13 -2.12 19.34
N GLN A 82 0.64 -2.88 20.34
CA GLN A 82 -0.77 -3.27 20.46
C GLN A 82 -1.76 -2.09 20.48
N ASP A 83 -1.36 -0.97 21.07
CA ASP A 83 -2.20 0.24 21.23
C ASP A 83 -2.19 1.19 20.03
N LEU A 84 -1.34 0.94 19.03
CA LEU A 84 -1.25 1.77 17.82
C LEU A 84 -1.97 1.11 16.66
N ARG A 85 -2.46 1.90 15.70
CA ARG A 85 -2.89 1.33 14.43
C ARG A 85 -1.68 0.87 13.63
N LEU A 86 -1.67 -0.38 13.21
CA LEU A 86 -0.60 -0.97 12.41
C LEU A 86 -1.10 -1.34 11.02
N ARG A 87 -0.32 -1.01 9.99
CA ARG A 87 -0.49 -1.52 8.64
C ARG A 87 0.44 -2.71 8.42
N LEU A 88 -0.11 -3.90 8.22
CA LEU A 88 0.68 -5.08 7.91
C LEU A 88 0.84 -5.20 6.39
N VAL A 89 2.06 -5.47 5.93
CA VAL A 89 2.41 -5.70 4.51
C VAL A 89 3.38 -6.87 4.40
N LYS A 90 3.54 -7.45 3.21
CA LYS A 90 4.62 -8.44 2.97
C LYS A 90 6.02 -7.82 3.04
N GLY A 91 6.19 -6.59 2.53
CA GLY A 91 7.49 -5.95 2.32
C GLY A 91 7.72 -5.66 0.83
N ALA A 92 8.45 -4.57 0.54
CA ALA A 92 8.61 -4.05 -0.83
C ALA A 92 10.08 -3.99 -1.30
N TYR A 93 11.04 -4.21 -0.40
CA TYR A 93 12.47 -4.11 -0.69
C TYR A 93 13.11 -5.49 -0.86
N LYS A 94 14.34 -5.53 -1.36
CA LYS A 94 15.15 -6.77 -1.42
C LYS A 94 16.20 -6.69 -0.31
N GLU A 95 15.89 -7.31 0.81
CA GLU A 95 16.73 -7.34 2.01
C GLU A 95 17.59 -8.61 2.08
N ASN A 96 18.65 -8.57 2.87
CA ASN A 96 19.57 -9.70 3.05
C ASN A 96 18.90 -10.86 3.84
N GLU A 97 19.31 -12.10 3.56
CA GLU A 97 18.79 -13.30 4.22
C GLU A 97 19.05 -13.35 5.74
N SER A 98 20.06 -12.62 6.24
CA SER A 98 20.34 -12.48 7.67
C SER A 98 19.24 -11.76 8.45
N ILE A 99 18.37 -11.01 7.78
CA ILE A 99 17.32 -10.20 8.41
C ILE A 99 15.91 -10.47 7.84
N ALA A 100 15.81 -11.16 6.71
CA ALA A 100 14.55 -11.35 6.01
C ALA A 100 14.39 -12.73 5.36
N PHE A 101 13.17 -13.26 5.43
CA PHE A 101 12.73 -14.41 4.66
C PHE A 101 12.88 -14.16 3.15
N GLN A 102 13.50 -15.11 2.45
CA GLN A 102 13.81 -14.97 1.03
C GLN A 102 12.76 -15.65 0.12
N SER A 103 12.13 -16.73 0.60
CA SER A 103 11.13 -17.45 -0.18
C SER A 103 9.77 -16.79 -0.06
N LYS A 104 8.94 -16.92 -1.11
CA LYS A 104 7.59 -16.38 -1.10
C LYS A 104 6.72 -17.12 -0.09
N GLU A 105 6.94 -18.42 0.05
CA GLU A 105 6.21 -19.32 0.92
C GLU A 105 6.42 -18.95 2.38
N ASP A 106 7.67 -18.70 2.79
CA ASP A 106 8.00 -18.28 4.16
C ASP A 106 7.44 -16.88 4.46
N VAL A 107 7.52 -15.94 3.50
CA VAL A 107 6.93 -14.60 3.65
C VAL A 107 5.41 -14.68 3.79
N ASP A 108 4.73 -15.51 2.98
CA ASP A 108 3.28 -15.69 3.05
C ASP A 108 2.87 -16.34 4.37
N ALA A 109 3.60 -17.37 4.82
CA ALA A 109 3.35 -18.05 6.09
C ALA A 109 3.55 -17.10 7.28
N ASN A 110 4.65 -16.34 7.29
CA ASN A 110 4.89 -15.36 8.34
C ASN A 110 3.86 -14.23 8.31
N TYR A 111 3.41 -13.81 7.12
CA TYR A 111 2.39 -12.78 6.98
C TYR A 111 1.06 -13.19 7.60
N ILE A 112 0.60 -14.42 7.33
CA ILE A 112 -0.58 -14.98 8.00
C ILE A 112 -0.38 -15.00 9.51
N LYS A 113 0.76 -15.50 9.99
CA LYS A 113 1.05 -15.60 11.42
C LYS A 113 1.01 -14.24 12.13
N ILE A 114 1.62 -13.19 11.56
CA ILE A 114 1.56 -11.85 12.15
C ILE A 114 0.17 -11.22 12.07
N ILE A 115 -0.63 -11.53 11.03
CA ILE A 115 -2.01 -11.06 10.93
C ILE A 115 -2.86 -11.69 12.03
N GLU A 116 -2.80 -13.00 12.21
CA GLU A 116 -3.56 -13.71 13.24
C GLU A 116 -3.20 -13.20 14.64
N GLN A 117 -1.89 -13.12 14.94
CA GLN A 117 -1.38 -12.55 16.18
C GLN A 117 -1.93 -11.15 16.41
N ARG A 118 -1.85 -10.29 15.38
CA ARG A 118 -2.33 -8.91 15.46
C ARG A 118 -3.83 -8.85 15.71
N LEU A 119 -4.62 -9.65 15.00
CA LEU A 119 -6.07 -9.65 15.15
C LEU A 119 -6.53 -10.12 16.53
N LEU A 120 -5.76 -10.98 17.19
CA LEU A 120 -6.03 -11.44 18.55
C LEU A 120 -5.59 -10.46 19.64
N ASN A 121 -4.45 -9.78 19.45
CA ASN A 121 -3.83 -8.96 20.52
C ASN A 121 -4.06 -7.44 20.39
N ALA A 122 -4.55 -6.97 19.23
CA ALA A 122 -4.65 -5.55 18.96
C ALA A 122 -5.69 -4.85 19.84
N ARG A 123 -5.27 -3.77 20.48
CA ARG A 123 -6.15 -2.85 21.22
C ARG A 123 -6.64 -1.69 20.37
N ASN A 124 -6.07 -1.52 19.18
CA ASN A 124 -6.40 -0.49 18.21
C ASN A 124 -6.64 -1.10 16.81
N PHE A 125 -7.19 -0.30 15.90
CA PHE A 125 -7.56 -0.69 14.54
C PHE A 125 -6.37 -1.28 13.77
N THR A 126 -6.63 -2.29 12.94
CA THR A 126 -5.58 -2.95 12.14
C THR A 126 -5.82 -2.75 10.65
N SER A 127 -4.77 -2.47 9.87
CA SER A 127 -4.85 -2.38 8.41
C SER A 127 -4.07 -3.53 7.79
N ILE A 128 -4.72 -4.36 6.99
CA ILE A 128 -4.11 -5.51 6.30
C ILE A 128 -3.99 -5.14 4.82
N ALA A 129 -2.78 -4.83 4.38
CA ALA A 129 -2.51 -4.36 3.03
C ALA A 129 -2.04 -5.52 2.13
N THR A 130 -2.91 -5.98 1.23
CA THR A 130 -2.62 -7.11 0.33
C THR A 130 -3.58 -7.15 -0.86
N HIS A 131 -3.10 -7.67 -1.99
CA HIS A 131 -3.91 -7.97 -3.18
C HIS A 131 -4.14 -9.48 -3.36
N ASP A 132 -3.59 -10.31 -2.47
CA ASP A 132 -3.65 -11.78 -2.55
C ASP A 132 -4.96 -12.29 -1.97
N HIS A 133 -5.85 -12.78 -2.84
CA HIS A 133 -7.17 -13.28 -2.48
C HIS A 133 -7.11 -14.46 -1.50
N ARG A 134 -6.03 -15.26 -1.52
CA ARG A 134 -5.87 -16.40 -0.61
C ARG A 134 -5.68 -15.92 0.83
N ILE A 135 -4.84 -14.90 1.01
CA ILE A 135 -4.64 -14.26 2.31
C ILE A 135 -5.92 -13.56 2.76
N ILE A 136 -6.61 -12.85 1.87
CA ILE A 136 -7.87 -12.16 2.20
C ILE A 136 -8.90 -13.18 2.69
N ASN A 137 -9.10 -14.28 1.98
CA ASN A 137 -10.06 -15.31 2.37
C ASN A 137 -9.66 -15.98 3.69
N HIS A 138 -8.37 -16.23 3.92
CA HIS A 138 -7.86 -16.71 5.20
C HIS A 138 -8.23 -15.76 6.34
N VAL A 139 -7.98 -14.46 6.18
CA VAL A 139 -8.31 -13.44 7.18
C VAL A 139 -9.80 -13.42 7.48
N LYS A 140 -10.66 -13.42 6.45
CA LYS A 140 -12.12 -13.46 6.63
C LYS A 140 -12.56 -14.70 7.43
N GLN A 141 -11.98 -15.85 7.13
CA GLN A 141 -12.27 -17.10 7.83
C GLN A 141 -11.79 -17.05 9.29
N PHE A 142 -10.54 -16.63 9.52
CA PHE A 142 -9.97 -16.50 10.86
C PHE A 142 -10.78 -15.55 11.74
N MET A 143 -11.22 -14.41 11.21
CA MET A 143 -12.07 -13.47 11.94
C MET A 143 -13.41 -14.09 12.32
N LYS A 144 -14.03 -14.86 11.42
CA LYS A 144 -15.29 -15.56 11.69
C LYS A 144 -15.11 -16.60 12.81
N GLU A 145 -14.04 -17.38 12.78
CA GLU A 145 -13.73 -18.41 13.77
C GLU A 145 -13.42 -17.85 15.16
N ASN A 146 -12.81 -16.65 15.22
CA ASN A 146 -12.41 -16.01 16.47
C ASN A 146 -13.38 -14.89 16.91
N HIS A 147 -14.55 -14.78 16.26
CA HIS A 147 -15.57 -13.76 16.57
C HIS A 147 -15.03 -12.32 16.57
N ILE A 148 -14.16 -11.99 15.60
CA ILE A 148 -13.59 -10.66 15.45
C ILE A 148 -14.49 -9.81 14.56
N GLU A 149 -14.97 -8.70 15.11
CA GLU A 149 -15.82 -7.75 14.39
C GLU A 149 -15.10 -7.06 13.23
N LYS A 150 -15.84 -6.80 12.14
CA LYS A 150 -15.31 -6.17 10.93
C LYS A 150 -14.85 -4.73 11.15
N ASP A 151 -15.38 -4.05 12.15
CA ASP A 151 -15.04 -2.68 12.51
C ASP A 151 -13.69 -2.53 13.23
N ARG A 152 -13.04 -3.66 13.57
CA ARG A 152 -11.69 -3.69 14.17
C ARG A 152 -10.58 -3.58 13.13
N MET A 153 -10.91 -3.75 11.85
CA MET A 153 -9.91 -3.87 10.80
C MET A 153 -10.34 -3.31 9.45
N GLU A 154 -9.29 -2.98 8.72
CA GLU A 154 -9.07 -2.64 7.33
C GLU A 154 -8.53 -3.62 6.28
N PHE A 155 -9.14 -3.78 5.11
CA PHE A 155 -8.36 -4.19 3.94
C PHE A 155 -7.81 -2.97 3.21
N GLN A 156 -6.58 -3.10 2.70
CA GLN A 156 -5.91 -2.04 1.94
C GLN A 156 -5.33 -2.56 0.64
N MET A 157 -5.55 -1.80 -0.44
CA MET A 157 -4.95 -2.05 -1.76
C MET A 157 -4.40 -0.77 -2.37
N LEU A 158 -3.51 -0.93 -3.34
CA LEU A 158 -3.00 0.19 -4.14
C LEU A 158 -4.05 0.63 -5.15
N TYR A 159 -4.12 1.93 -5.39
CA TYR A 159 -4.95 2.48 -6.46
C TYR A 159 -4.63 1.86 -7.82
N GLY A 160 -5.68 1.47 -8.55
CA GLY A 160 -5.57 0.89 -9.89
C GLY A 160 -5.29 -0.62 -9.95
N PHE A 161 -5.17 -1.31 -8.81
CA PHE A 161 -4.95 -2.76 -8.77
C PHE A 161 -6.18 -3.46 -8.20
N ARG A 162 -6.66 -4.51 -8.90
CA ARG A 162 -7.73 -5.40 -8.43
C ARG A 162 -8.99 -4.68 -7.94
N SER A 163 -9.41 -3.62 -8.64
CA SER A 163 -10.54 -2.78 -8.25
C SER A 163 -11.86 -3.56 -8.06
N GLU A 164 -12.12 -4.56 -8.89
CA GLU A 164 -13.28 -5.45 -8.74
C GLU A 164 -13.26 -6.19 -7.39
N LEU A 165 -12.12 -6.75 -7.00
CA LEU A 165 -11.98 -7.42 -5.70
C LEU A 165 -12.12 -6.43 -4.54
N ALA A 166 -11.61 -5.20 -4.68
CA ALA A 166 -11.77 -4.17 -3.67
C ALA A 166 -13.25 -3.83 -3.44
N GLU A 167 -14.02 -3.70 -4.53
CA GLU A 167 -15.46 -3.45 -4.48
C GLU A 167 -16.23 -4.64 -3.89
N GLU A 168 -15.89 -5.87 -4.27
CA GLU A 168 -16.44 -7.10 -3.68
C GLU A 168 -16.26 -7.12 -2.15
N ILE A 169 -15.03 -6.87 -1.68
CA ILE A 169 -14.71 -6.86 -0.24
C ILE A 169 -15.49 -5.76 0.51
N ALA A 170 -15.62 -4.58 -0.09
CA ALA A 170 -16.39 -3.49 0.49
C ALA A 170 -17.90 -3.83 0.55
N ASN A 171 -18.45 -4.45 -0.50
CA ASN A 171 -19.84 -4.90 -0.56
C ASN A 171 -20.15 -6.02 0.45
N GLU A 172 -19.14 -6.80 0.84
CA GLU A 172 -19.24 -7.75 1.96
C GLU A 172 -19.27 -7.08 3.35
N GLY A 173 -19.15 -5.75 3.41
CA GLY A 173 -19.21 -4.95 4.65
C GLY A 173 -17.91 -4.86 5.43
N TYR A 174 -16.76 -5.14 4.81
CA TYR A 174 -15.45 -4.86 5.43
C TYR A 174 -15.07 -3.40 5.21
N ASN A 175 -14.40 -2.79 6.20
CA ASN A 175 -13.74 -1.51 5.95
C ASN A 175 -12.65 -1.70 4.90
N PHE A 176 -12.57 -0.77 3.96
CA PHE A 176 -11.64 -0.83 2.86
C PHE A 176 -11.02 0.53 2.58
N THR A 177 -9.71 0.56 2.37
CA THR A 177 -8.97 1.79 2.04
C THR A 177 -8.10 1.58 0.79
N ILE A 178 -8.20 2.51 -0.16
CA ILE A 178 -7.32 2.55 -1.33
C ILE A 178 -6.16 3.51 -1.05
N TYR A 179 -4.92 3.02 -1.23
CA TYR A 179 -3.72 3.84 -1.18
C TYR A 179 -3.59 4.62 -2.50
N VAL A 180 -3.83 5.93 -2.43
CA VAL A 180 -3.78 6.84 -3.58
C VAL A 180 -2.51 7.71 -3.50
N PRO A 181 -1.47 7.43 -4.31
CA PRO A 181 -0.37 8.38 -4.50
C PRO A 181 -0.86 9.59 -5.32
N TYR A 182 -0.38 10.78 -4.99
CA TYR A 182 -0.65 12.01 -5.75
C TYR A 182 0.57 12.92 -5.76
N GLY A 183 0.64 13.84 -6.72
CA GLY A 183 1.76 14.78 -6.91
C GLY A 183 2.38 14.68 -8.31
N ASP A 184 3.29 15.61 -8.61
CA ASP A 184 3.85 15.77 -9.96
C ASP A 184 4.83 14.64 -10.35
N ASP A 185 5.50 14.03 -9.37
CA ASP A 185 6.45 12.92 -9.59
C ASP A 185 5.77 11.53 -9.69
N TRP A 186 4.63 11.47 -10.39
CA TRP A 186 3.87 10.23 -10.54
C TRP A 186 4.62 9.19 -11.40
N PHE A 187 5.46 9.63 -12.34
CA PHE A 187 6.16 8.75 -13.27
C PHE A 187 7.22 7.90 -12.56
N ALA A 188 8.06 8.51 -11.70
CA ALA A 188 9.06 7.76 -10.94
C ALA A 188 8.42 6.79 -9.93
N TYR A 189 7.27 7.15 -9.36
CA TYR A 189 6.47 6.23 -8.54
C TYR A 189 6.01 5.02 -9.36
N PHE A 190 5.40 5.26 -10.53
CA PHE A 190 4.90 4.20 -11.40
C PHE A 190 6.01 3.26 -11.88
N MET A 191 7.15 3.81 -12.31
CA MET A 191 8.31 3.02 -12.75
C MET A 191 8.88 2.16 -11.63
N ARG A 192 8.96 2.66 -10.39
CA ARG A 192 9.36 1.85 -9.23
C ARG A 192 8.41 0.69 -8.98
N ARG A 193 7.09 0.91 -9.06
CA ARG A 193 6.07 -0.15 -8.90
C ARG A 193 6.17 -1.24 -9.97
N LEU A 194 6.52 -0.87 -11.21
CA LEU A 194 6.80 -1.84 -12.28
C LEU A 194 8.10 -2.62 -12.04
N ALA A 195 9.15 -1.94 -11.57
CA ALA A 195 10.48 -2.52 -11.38
C ALA A 195 10.60 -3.42 -10.14
N GLU A 196 9.83 -3.18 -9.08
CA GLU A 196 9.97 -3.86 -7.79
C GLU A 196 9.75 -5.38 -7.85
N ARG A 197 8.89 -5.89 -8.76
CA ARG A 197 8.79 -7.34 -9.04
C ARG A 197 8.38 -7.56 -10.51
N PRO A 198 9.11 -8.38 -11.30
CA PRO A 198 8.69 -8.71 -12.67
C PRO A 198 7.34 -9.48 -12.73
N GLN A 199 6.90 -10.08 -11.62
CA GLN A 199 5.55 -10.62 -11.49
C GLN A 199 4.48 -9.52 -11.49
N ASN A 200 4.78 -8.31 -11.00
CA ASN A 200 3.89 -7.15 -11.11
C ASN A 200 3.74 -6.66 -12.55
N LEU A 201 4.75 -6.86 -13.41
CA LEU A 201 4.61 -6.61 -14.86
C LEU A 201 3.57 -7.54 -15.48
N SER A 202 3.50 -8.81 -15.06
CA SER A 202 2.47 -9.74 -15.54
C SER A 202 1.06 -9.36 -15.04
N LEU A 203 0.94 -8.83 -13.82
CA LEU A 203 -0.32 -8.31 -13.26
C LEU A 203 -0.75 -7.00 -13.95
N ALA A 204 0.18 -6.06 -14.12
CA ALA A 204 -0.05 -4.81 -14.84
C ALA A 204 -0.44 -5.10 -16.30
N ALA A 205 0.29 -5.99 -16.99
CA ALA A 205 -0.05 -6.42 -18.34
C ALA A 205 -1.45 -7.05 -18.41
N LYS A 206 -1.83 -7.90 -17.44
CA LYS A 206 -3.19 -8.47 -17.39
C LYS A 206 -4.29 -7.41 -17.20
N GLU A 207 -4.06 -6.39 -16.38
CA GLU A 207 -5.01 -5.27 -16.24
C GLU A 207 -5.08 -4.40 -17.50
N PHE A 208 -3.95 -4.14 -18.19
CA PHE A 208 -3.94 -3.44 -19.48
C PHE A 208 -4.54 -4.26 -20.64
N VAL A 209 -4.56 -5.59 -20.53
CA VAL A 209 -5.14 -6.52 -21.51
C VAL A 209 -6.63 -6.80 -21.26
N LYS A 210 -7.25 -6.24 -20.21
CA LYS A 210 -8.72 -6.32 -20.04
C LYS A 210 -9.43 -5.70 -21.27
N PRO A 211 -10.56 -6.27 -21.74
CA PRO A 211 -11.22 -5.86 -22.98
C PRO A 211 -11.63 -4.38 -23.03
N ALA A 212 -11.78 -3.72 -21.88
CA ALA A 212 -12.10 -2.30 -21.79
C ALA A 212 -10.95 -1.38 -22.27
N GLY A 213 -9.68 -1.78 -22.04
CA GLY A 213 -8.50 -1.06 -22.53
C GLY A 213 -8.32 -1.21 -24.04
N LEU A 214 -8.50 -2.43 -24.56
CA LEU A 214 -8.46 -2.70 -26.01
C LEU A 214 -9.56 -1.96 -26.78
N LYS A 215 -10.77 -1.82 -26.23
CA LYS A 215 -11.83 -1.04 -26.87
C LYS A 215 -11.45 0.44 -27.02
N ARG A 216 -10.83 1.05 -26.01
CA ARG A 216 -10.37 2.46 -26.09
C ARG A 216 -9.24 2.63 -27.11
N VAL A 217 -8.27 1.73 -27.15
CA VAL A 217 -7.17 1.78 -28.13
C VAL A 217 -7.69 1.52 -29.55
N GLY A 218 -8.61 0.56 -29.71
CA GLY A 218 -9.24 0.26 -31.01
C GLY A 218 -10.08 1.42 -31.55
N ILE A 219 -10.81 2.13 -30.70
CA ILE A 219 -11.59 3.31 -31.08
C ILE A 219 -10.67 4.47 -31.49
N ILE A 220 -9.59 4.72 -30.75
CA ILE A 220 -8.61 5.78 -31.07
C ILE A 220 -7.87 5.47 -32.38
N ALA A 221 -7.48 4.21 -32.59
CA ALA A 221 -6.83 3.78 -33.83
C ALA A 221 -7.77 3.86 -35.05
N ALA A 222 -9.04 3.49 -34.88
CA ALA A 222 -10.05 3.60 -35.94
C ALA A 222 -10.35 5.06 -36.31
N LEU A 223 -10.47 5.96 -35.32
CA LEU A 223 -10.63 7.39 -35.56
C LEU A 223 -9.41 7.99 -36.27
N GLY A 224 -8.19 7.63 -35.85
CA GLY A 224 -6.95 8.08 -36.48
C GLY A 224 -6.80 7.62 -37.94
N ALA A 225 -7.17 6.37 -38.23
CA ALA A 225 -7.15 5.84 -39.60
C ALA A 225 -8.16 6.55 -40.52
N THR A 226 -9.35 6.87 -40.00
CA THR A 226 -10.41 7.55 -40.77
C THR A 226 -10.02 9.00 -41.10
N VAL A 227 -9.35 9.69 -40.17
CA VAL A 227 -8.84 11.05 -40.37
C VAL A 227 -7.70 11.07 -41.40
N MET A 228 -6.78 10.09 -41.38
CA MET A 228 -5.72 9.99 -42.40
C MET A 228 -6.26 9.65 -43.80
N LEU A 229 -7.28 8.81 -43.90
CA LEU A 229 -7.96 8.51 -45.17
C LEU A 229 -8.69 9.75 -45.73
N CYS A 230 -9.36 10.54 -44.89
CA CYS A 230 -9.97 11.79 -45.33
C CYS A 230 -8.92 12.81 -45.79
N LEU A 231 -7.83 13.00 -45.03
CA LEU A 231 -6.76 13.93 -45.38
C LEU A 231 -6.06 13.55 -46.69
N SER A 232 -5.81 12.25 -46.92
CA SER A 232 -5.19 11.79 -48.17
C SER A 232 -6.11 11.94 -49.39
N THR A 233 -7.43 11.82 -49.20
CA THR A 233 -8.43 12.01 -50.26
C THR A 233 -8.59 13.49 -50.61
N ILE A 234 -8.62 14.38 -49.60
CA ILE A 234 -8.63 15.84 -49.79
C ILE A 234 -7.36 16.30 -50.51
N LYS A 235 -6.18 15.77 -50.13
CA LYS A 235 -4.91 16.09 -50.80
C LYS A 235 -4.85 15.63 -52.26
N LYS A 236 -5.57 14.57 -52.63
CA LYS A 236 -5.72 14.11 -54.02
C LYS A 236 -6.71 14.97 -54.81
N LEU A 237 -7.78 15.48 -54.20
CA LEU A 237 -8.72 16.38 -54.86
C LEU A 237 -8.15 17.78 -55.10
N CYS A 238 -7.33 18.33 -54.19
CA CYS A 238 -6.72 19.66 -54.35
C CYS A 238 -5.48 19.69 -55.29
N ARG A 239 -5.14 18.58 -55.97
CA ARG A 239 -4.00 18.48 -56.90
C ARG A 239 -4.43 18.32 -58.37
N LYS A 240 -5.69 18.59 -58.70
CA LYS A 240 -6.18 18.74 -60.07
C LYS A 240 -6.57 20.18 -60.35
#